data_AF-A0A8C5BCM5-F1
#
_entry.id   AF-A0A8C5BCM5-F1
#
_cell.length_a   1.000
_cell.length_b   1.000
_cell.length_c   1.000
_cell.angle_alpha   90.00
_cell.angle_beta   90.00
_cell.angle_gamma   90.00
#
_symmetry.space_group_name_H-M   'P 1'
#
loop_
_entity.id
_entity.type
_entity.pdbx_description
1 polymer ?
#
loop_
_entity_poly.entity_id
_entity_poly.type
_entity_poly.pdbx_seq_one_letter_code
_entity_poly.pdbx_strand_id
1 'polypeptide(L)'
;MASLFKKKTADDLIKEQTKELRGTQRQITRDRTALEKQEKQMEAEIKKMAKSGNREACKILAKQLVQLRKQKNRTYAVSSKVTSMSTQAKVMNSQMKMAGAMATTAKTMQAVNKKMDPQKTLKTMQDFQKENMKMGMTEEMINDTLDEIFDASGDEEESQDIVNQVLDEIGIEISGKVRKTTGLVSLWVGPAGGNAFAAVSLRSLIFQYHLRQTFPSSIVYSHIS
;
A
#
# COMPACT_ATOMS: atom_id res chain seq x y z
N MET A 1 7.35 45.43 10.75
CA MET A 1 6.59 44.19 10.47
C MET A 1 5.55 44.44 9.37
N ALA A 2 5.96 44.55 8.11
CA ALA A 2 5.05 44.85 7.00
C ALA A 2 5.32 43.91 5.82
N SER A 3 4.85 42.66 5.91
CA SER A 3 4.79 41.75 4.75
C SER A 3 3.90 40.51 4.98
N LEU A 4 2.87 40.58 5.84
CA LEU A 4 1.96 39.43 6.05
C LEU A 4 0.71 39.44 5.15
N PHE A 5 0.51 40.45 4.31
CA PHE A 5 -0.68 40.58 3.45
C PHE A 5 -0.31 40.80 1.97
N LYS A 6 0.55 39.95 1.39
CA LYS A 6 0.59 39.82 -0.08
C LYS A 6 -0.55 38.91 -0.50
N LYS A 7 -1.47 39.41 -1.34
CA LYS A 7 -2.47 38.57 -2.02
C LYS A 7 -1.72 37.44 -2.72
N LYS A 8 -2.11 36.19 -2.43
CA LYS A 8 -1.47 34.99 -3.01
C LYS A 8 -1.44 35.15 -4.53
N THR A 9 -0.24 35.08 -5.11
CA THR A 9 -0.12 35.05 -6.56
C THR A 9 -0.55 33.67 -7.06
N ALA A 10 -0.93 33.55 -8.34
CA ALA A 10 -1.29 32.26 -8.91
C ALA A 10 -0.18 31.20 -8.73
N ASP A 11 1.09 31.62 -8.75
CA ASP A 11 2.24 30.75 -8.54
C ASP A 11 2.38 30.29 -7.07
N ASP A 12 1.97 31.13 -6.11
CA ASP A 12 1.91 30.75 -4.68
C ASP A 12 0.77 29.76 -4.41
N LEU A 13 -0.40 29.96 -5.05
CA LEU A 13 -1.53 29.04 -4.96
C LEU A 13 -1.17 27.64 -5.46
N ILE A 14 -0.46 27.55 -6.59
CA ILE A 14 0.01 26.26 -7.13
C ILE A 14 1.00 25.58 -6.17
N LYS A 15 1.93 26.34 -5.59
CA LYS A 15 2.89 25.79 -4.63
C LYS A 15 2.20 25.28 -3.36
N GLU A 16 1.20 25.99 -2.87
CA GLU A 16 0.40 25.56 -1.72
C GLU A 16 -0.40 24.29 -2.04
N GLN A 17 -1.12 24.26 -3.18
CA GLN A 17 -1.84 23.07 -3.64
C GLN A 17 -0.93 21.85 -3.79
N THR A 18 0.26 22.01 -4.40
CA THR A 18 1.21 20.88 -4.52
C THR A 18 1.72 20.39 -3.16
N LYS A 19 1.85 21.27 -2.16
CA LYS A 19 2.22 20.91 -0.79
C LYS A 19 1.09 20.16 -0.09
N GLU A 20 -0.15 20.63 -0.23
CA GLU A 20 -1.34 19.96 0.31
C GLU A 20 -1.55 18.58 -0.30
N LEU A 21 -1.39 18.45 -1.63
CA LEU A 21 -1.48 17.15 -2.33
C LEU A 21 -0.43 16.16 -1.84
N ARG A 22 0.81 16.61 -1.58
CA ARG A 22 1.86 15.76 -0.96
C ARG A 22 1.50 15.34 0.46
N GLY A 23 0.90 16.23 1.25
CA GLY A 23 0.40 15.91 2.59
C GLY A 23 -0.70 14.86 2.54
N THR A 24 -1.66 15.04 1.63
CA THR A 24 -2.78 14.13 1.38
C THR A 24 -2.28 12.76 0.94
N GLN A 25 -1.32 12.67 0.02
CA GLN A 25 -0.71 11.41 -0.40
C GLN A 25 -0.12 10.62 0.79
N ARG A 26 0.58 11.32 1.71
CA ARG A 26 1.13 10.69 2.93
C ARG A 26 0.05 10.30 3.93
N GLN A 27 -1.05 11.04 3.99
CA GLN A 27 -2.19 10.70 4.83
C GLN A 27 -2.86 9.42 4.31
N ILE A 28 -3.13 9.34 3.01
CA ILE A 28 -3.67 8.15 2.33
C ILE A 28 -2.80 6.91 2.61
N THR A 29 -1.47 7.02 2.54
CA THR A 29 -0.59 5.89 2.87
C THR A 29 -0.71 5.47 4.33
N ARG A 30 -0.80 6.43 5.28
CA ARG A 30 -0.99 6.14 6.70
C ARG A 30 -2.34 5.50 6.98
N ASP A 31 -3.40 6.00 6.36
CA ASP A 31 -4.76 5.46 6.48
C ASP A 31 -4.80 4.03 5.93
N ARG A 32 -4.11 3.75 4.82
CA ARG A 32 -3.98 2.38 4.29
C ARG A 32 -3.32 1.44 5.29
N THR A 33 -2.21 1.83 5.90
CA THR A 33 -1.56 1.00 6.95
C THR A 33 -2.48 0.79 8.15
N ALA A 34 -3.27 1.80 8.54
CA ALA A 34 -4.23 1.68 9.63
C ALA A 34 -5.36 0.69 9.28
N LEU A 35 -5.91 0.77 8.07
CA LEU A 35 -6.91 -0.18 7.56
C LEU A 35 -6.35 -1.61 7.51
N GLU A 36 -5.12 -1.82 7.04
CA GLU A 36 -4.47 -3.15 7.04
C GLU A 36 -4.32 -3.74 8.45
N LYS A 37 -4.06 -2.89 9.45
CA LYS A 37 -4.00 -3.33 10.86
C LYS A 37 -5.39 -3.71 11.38
N GLN A 38 -6.41 -2.91 11.08
CA GLN A 38 -7.80 -3.20 11.45
C GLN A 38 -8.31 -4.48 10.77
N GLU A 39 -7.96 -4.71 9.51
CA GLU A 39 -8.26 -5.96 8.78
C GLU A 39 -7.75 -7.18 9.56
N LYS A 40 -6.47 -7.17 9.93
CA LYS A 40 -5.85 -8.27 10.70
C LYS A 40 -6.48 -8.46 12.08
N GLN A 41 -6.92 -7.37 12.73
CA GLN A 41 -7.61 -7.44 14.01
C GLN A 41 -8.99 -8.09 13.86
N MET A 42 -9.78 -7.67 12.88
CA MET A 42 -11.08 -8.28 12.59
C MET A 42 -10.95 -9.75 12.18
N GLU A 43 -9.96 -10.12 11.38
CA GLU A 43 -9.69 -11.53 11.06
C GLU A 43 -9.41 -12.37 12.31
N ALA A 44 -8.65 -11.84 13.27
CA ALA A 44 -8.38 -12.53 14.54
C ALA A 44 -9.64 -12.65 15.41
N GLU A 45 -10.49 -11.62 15.44
CA GLU A 45 -11.76 -11.63 16.16
C GLU A 45 -12.76 -12.61 15.54
N ILE A 46 -12.90 -12.62 14.22
CA ILE A 46 -13.72 -13.61 13.49
C ILE A 46 -13.24 -15.03 13.81
N LYS A 47 -11.91 -15.26 13.79
CA LYS A 47 -11.33 -16.56 14.17
C LYS A 47 -11.68 -16.96 15.62
N LYS A 48 -11.72 -16.00 16.54
CA LYS A 48 -12.12 -16.26 17.95
C LYS A 48 -13.60 -16.58 18.07
N MET A 49 -14.46 -15.83 17.38
CA MET A 49 -15.92 -16.02 17.40
C MET A 49 -16.36 -17.29 16.67
N ALA A 50 -15.63 -17.71 15.64
CA ALA A 50 -15.86 -18.95 14.92
C ALA A 50 -15.58 -20.17 15.82
N LYS A 51 -14.50 -20.10 16.63
CA LYS A 51 -14.16 -21.15 17.60
C LYS A 51 -15.18 -21.28 18.74
N SER A 52 -15.79 -20.17 19.16
CA SER A 52 -16.86 -20.19 20.17
C SER A 52 -18.22 -20.58 19.61
N GLY A 53 -18.34 -20.82 18.31
CA GLY A 53 -19.58 -21.27 17.66
C GLY A 53 -20.64 -20.17 17.48
N ASN A 54 -20.30 -18.90 17.73
CA ASN A 54 -21.25 -17.79 17.59
C ASN A 54 -21.35 -17.35 16.13
N ARG A 55 -22.23 -18.01 15.37
CA ARG A 55 -22.45 -17.76 13.93
C ARG A 55 -22.95 -16.35 13.63
N GLU A 56 -23.84 -15.79 14.45
CA GLU A 56 -24.40 -14.45 14.22
C GLU A 56 -23.33 -13.35 14.36
N ALA A 57 -22.50 -13.42 15.41
CA ALA A 57 -21.39 -12.48 15.56
C ALA A 57 -20.34 -12.62 14.44
N CYS A 58 -20.06 -13.84 13.98
CA CYS A 58 -19.18 -14.06 12.83
C CYS A 58 -19.72 -13.42 11.55
N LYS A 59 -21.03 -13.55 11.29
CA LYS A 59 -21.68 -12.97 10.11
C LYS A 59 -21.59 -11.45 10.12
N ILE A 60 -21.80 -10.80 11.26
CA ILE A 60 -21.69 -9.34 11.40
C ILE A 60 -20.24 -8.88 11.18
N LEU A 61 -19.28 -9.51 11.84
CA LEU A 61 -17.86 -9.16 11.71
C LEU A 61 -17.34 -9.41 10.29
N ALA A 62 -17.79 -10.47 9.62
CA ALA A 62 -17.41 -10.77 8.25
C ALA A 62 -17.95 -9.73 7.26
N LYS A 63 -19.17 -9.22 7.45
CA LYS A 63 -19.68 -8.06 6.67
C LYS A 63 -18.79 -6.83 6.86
N GLN A 64 -18.43 -6.52 8.11
CA GLN A 64 -17.53 -5.40 8.41
C GLN A 64 -16.16 -5.57 7.75
N LEU A 65 -15.62 -6.80 7.71
CA LEU A 65 -14.37 -7.11 7.04
C LEU A 65 -14.44 -6.88 5.53
N VAL A 66 -15.53 -7.28 4.87
CA VAL A 66 -15.76 -7.03 3.43
C VAL A 66 -15.78 -5.53 3.14
N GLN A 67 -16.51 -4.76 3.95
CA GLN A 67 -16.56 -3.29 3.81
C GLN A 67 -15.18 -2.66 4.00
N LEU A 68 -14.42 -3.12 4.99
CA LEU A 68 -13.06 -2.63 5.22
C LEU A 68 -12.12 -2.97 4.04
N ARG A 69 -12.24 -4.18 3.45
CA ARG A 69 -11.49 -4.54 2.24
C ARG A 69 -11.87 -3.65 1.04
N LYS A 70 -13.16 -3.36 0.85
CA LYS A 70 -13.63 -2.39 -0.17
C LYS A 70 -13.04 -1.00 0.07
N GLN A 71 -13.06 -0.51 1.32
CA GLN A 71 -12.47 0.79 1.69
C GLN A 71 -10.96 0.84 1.43
N LYS A 72 -10.23 -0.23 1.78
CA LYS A 72 -8.79 -0.38 1.47
C LYS A 72 -8.55 -0.33 -0.05
N ASN A 73 -9.37 -1.00 -0.85
CA ASN A 73 -9.29 -0.98 -2.31
C ASN A 73 -9.56 0.42 -2.89
N ARG A 74 -10.60 1.11 -2.41
CA ARG A 74 -10.88 2.51 -2.79
C ARG A 74 -9.71 3.45 -2.48
N THR A 75 -8.94 3.16 -1.43
CA THR A 75 -7.74 3.95 -1.08
C THR A 75 -6.66 3.90 -2.17
N TYR A 76 -6.62 2.87 -3.03
CA TYR A 76 -5.74 2.83 -4.21
C TYR A 76 -6.23 3.75 -5.33
N ALA A 77 -7.53 3.73 -5.63
CA ALA A 77 -8.15 4.63 -6.59
C ALA A 77 -7.96 6.10 -6.18
N VAL A 78 -8.23 6.43 -4.91
CA VAL A 78 -8.02 7.78 -4.36
C VAL A 78 -6.55 8.19 -4.43
N SER A 79 -5.61 7.29 -4.12
CA SER A 79 -4.17 7.54 -4.27
C SER A 79 -3.79 7.86 -5.72
N SER A 80 -4.35 7.15 -6.69
CA SER A 80 -4.11 7.40 -8.12
C SER A 80 -4.63 8.78 -8.51
N LYS A 81 -5.85 9.13 -8.08
CA LYS A 81 -6.45 10.46 -8.33
C LYS A 81 -5.63 11.59 -7.73
N VAL A 82 -5.14 11.46 -6.50
CA VAL A 82 -4.26 12.48 -5.89
C VAL A 82 -2.94 12.59 -6.64
N THR A 83 -2.42 11.48 -7.16
CA THR A 83 -1.21 11.47 -7.98
C THR A 83 -1.42 12.15 -9.33
N SER A 84 -2.55 11.93 -10.00
CA SER A 84 -2.89 12.62 -11.25
C SER A 84 -3.07 14.12 -11.02
N MET A 85 -3.79 14.53 -9.97
CA MET A 85 -3.89 15.93 -9.56
C MET A 85 -2.52 16.56 -9.25
N SER A 86 -1.60 15.81 -8.63
CA SER A 86 -0.23 16.29 -8.39
C SER A 86 0.53 16.53 -9.70
N THR A 87 0.34 15.67 -10.69
CA THR A 87 0.92 15.84 -12.02
C THR A 87 0.32 17.04 -12.73
N GLN A 88 -1.00 17.20 -12.69
CA GLN A 88 -1.71 18.35 -13.25
C GLN A 88 -1.21 19.67 -12.63
N ALA A 89 -1.06 19.71 -11.30
CA ALA A 89 -0.52 20.87 -10.61
C ALA A 89 0.94 21.19 -11.02
N LYS A 90 1.77 20.16 -11.29
CA LYS A 90 3.13 20.36 -11.83
C LYS A 90 3.09 20.94 -13.24
N VAL A 91 2.22 20.42 -14.11
CA VAL A 91 2.09 20.95 -15.48
C VAL A 91 1.61 22.39 -15.43
N MET A 92 0.60 22.70 -14.59
CA MET A 92 0.13 24.07 -14.38
C MET A 92 1.27 24.99 -13.90
N ASN A 93 2.14 24.52 -13.00
CA ASN A 93 3.31 25.29 -12.58
C ASN A 93 4.28 25.57 -13.74
N SER A 94 4.59 24.55 -14.54
CA SER A 94 5.47 24.68 -15.71
C SER A 94 4.88 25.63 -16.76
N GLN A 95 3.57 25.54 -16.99
CA GLN A 95 2.84 26.41 -17.90
C GLN A 95 2.80 27.85 -17.42
N MET A 96 2.63 28.10 -16.12
CA MET A 96 2.73 29.43 -15.54
C MET A 96 4.14 30.05 -15.71
N LYS A 97 5.19 29.26 -15.47
CA LYS A 97 6.57 29.70 -15.69
C LYS A 97 6.84 29.99 -17.16
N MET A 98 6.35 29.14 -18.05
CA MET A 98 6.47 29.36 -19.48
C MET A 98 5.69 30.60 -19.93
N ALA A 99 4.49 30.83 -19.41
CA ALA A 99 3.73 32.06 -19.67
C ALA A 99 4.46 33.31 -19.16
N GLY A 100 5.10 33.25 -17.99
CA GLY A 100 5.94 34.33 -17.48
C GLY A 100 7.17 34.59 -18.35
N ALA A 101 7.84 33.52 -18.81
CA ALA A 101 8.95 33.61 -19.75
C ALA A 101 8.49 34.18 -21.10
N MET A 102 7.41 33.67 -21.68
CA MET A 102 6.80 34.17 -22.92
C MET A 102 6.37 35.63 -22.79
N ALA A 103 5.80 36.06 -21.66
CA ALA A 103 5.45 37.46 -21.43
C ALA A 103 6.70 38.36 -21.41
N THR A 104 7.79 37.87 -20.81
CA THR A 104 9.08 38.58 -20.79
C THR A 104 9.68 38.62 -22.19
N THR A 105 9.75 37.48 -22.88
CA THR A 105 10.19 37.37 -24.28
C THR A 105 9.33 38.22 -25.19
N ALA A 106 8.01 38.26 -25.03
CA ALA A 106 7.10 39.10 -25.81
C ALA A 106 7.38 40.60 -25.60
N LYS A 107 7.68 41.02 -24.36
CA LYS A 107 8.14 42.40 -24.09
C LYS A 107 9.49 42.68 -24.77
N THR A 108 10.45 41.76 -24.71
CA THR A 108 11.74 41.90 -25.40
C THR A 108 11.57 41.88 -26.92
N MET A 109 10.66 41.05 -27.43
CA MET A 109 10.33 40.87 -28.84
C MET A 109 9.57 42.07 -29.41
N GLN A 110 8.71 42.72 -28.62
CA GLN A 110 8.16 44.05 -28.93
C GLN A 110 9.27 45.10 -29.03
N ALA A 111 10.27 45.07 -28.12
CA ALA A 111 11.42 45.97 -28.19
C ALA A 111 12.36 45.65 -29.38
N VAL A 112 12.35 44.40 -29.87
CA VAL A 112 13.20 43.88 -30.97
C VAL A 112 12.41 43.76 -32.29
N ASN A 113 11.21 44.35 -32.39
CA ASN A 113 10.17 44.10 -33.42
C ASN A 113 10.50 44.57 -34.87
N LYS A 114 11.70 44.27 -35.38
CA LYS A 114 12.09 44.48 -36.79
C LYS A 114 12.60 43.24 -37.51
N LYS A 115 12.82 42.08 -36.85
CA LYS A 115 13.39 40.89 -37.53
C LYS A 115 12.88 39.51 -37.08
N MET A 116 11.86 39.40 -36.25
CA MET A 116 11.31 38.07 -35.91
C MET A 116 10.24 37.60 -36.88
N ASP A 117 10.27 36.30 -37.18
CA ASP A 117 9.42 35.63 -38.16
C ASP A 117 8.13 35.12 -37.48
N PRO A 118 6.95 35.74 -37.72
CA PRO A 118 5.69 35.42 -37.05
C PRO A 118 5.22 33.98 -37.29
N GLN A 119 5.69 33.34 -38.36
CA GLN A 119 5.36 31.96 -38.71
C GLN A 119 5.85 30.94 -37.66
N LYS A 120 7.04 31.16 -37.10
CA LYS A 120 7.62 30.24 -36.10
C LYS A 120 6.89 30.31 -34.76
N THR A 121 6.46 31.50 -34.35
CA THR A 121 5.69 31.71 -33.12
C THR A 121 4.31 31.05 -33.18
N LEU A 122 3.62 31.14 -34.33
CA LEU A 122 2.34 30.45 -34.56
C LEU A 122 2.48 28.93 -34.48
N LYS A 123 3.55 28.37 -35.05
CA LYS A 123 3.80 26.92 -35.00
C LYS A 123 4.04 26.43 -33.56
N THR A 124 4.84 27.15 -32.78
CA THR A 124 5.04 26.86 -31.35
C THR A 124 3.73 26.94 -30.55
N MET A 125 2.85 27.89 -30.87
CA MET A 125 1.52 27.96 -30.24
C MET A 125 0.62 26.76 -30.60
N GLN A 126 0.64 26.31 -31.87
CA GLN A 126 -0.11 25.12 -32.29
C GLN A 126 0.42 23.83 -31.65
N ASP A 127 1.74 23.65 -31.62
CA ASP A 127 2.36 22.48 -31.00
C ASP A 127 2.02 22.42 -29.50
N PHE A 128 2.02 23.58 -28.84
CA PHE A 128 1.60 23.71 -27.45
C PHE A 128 0.13 23.34 -27.23
N GLN A 129 -0.78 23.81 -28.09
CA GLN A 129 -2.20 23.44 -28.01
C GLN A 129 -2.41 21.93 -28.21
N LYS A 130 -1.67 21.31 -29.14
CA LYS A 130 -1.70 19.85 -29.36
C LYS A 130 -1.22 19.07 -28.15
N GLU A 131 -0.12 19.50 -27.54
CA GLU A 131 0.45 18.82 -26.38
C GLU A 131 -0.46 18.98 -25.14
N ASN A 132 -1.09 20.14 -24.99
CA ASN A 132 -2.10 20.38 -23.95
C ASN A 132 -3.38 19.53 -24.16
N MET A 133 -3.83 19.36 -25.41
CA MET A 133 -4.94 18.44 -25.75
C MET A 133 -4.61 16.98 -25.44
N LYS A 134 -3.38 16.55 -25.76
CA LYS A 134 -2.92 15.19 -25.47
C LYS A 134 -2.93 14.88 -23.97
N MET A 135 -2.66 15.89 -23.14
CA MET A 135 -2.76 15.77 -21.69
C MET A 135 -4.21 15.59 -21.21
N GLY A 136 -5.16 16.34 -21.78
CA GLY A 136 -6.59 16.20 -21.47
C GLY A 136 -7.13 14.80 -21.75
N MET A 137 -6.74 14.19 -22.87
CA MET A 137 -7.14 12.81 -23.21
C MET A 137 -6.61 11.76 -22.23
N THR A 138 -5.39 11.93 -21.71
CA THR A 138 -4.85 11.03 -20.68
C THR A 138 -5.56 11.19 -19.33
N GLU A 139 -6.10 12.37 -19.03
CA GLU A 139 -6.91 12.58 -17.82
C GLU A 139 -8.30 11.93 -17.95
N GLU A 140 -8.95 12.00 -19.11
CA GLU A 140 -10.23 11.30 -19.37
C GLU A 140 -10.09 9.79 -19.23
N MET A 141 -9.09 9.15 -19.86
CA MET A 141 -8.85 7.71 -19.68
C MET A 141 -8.57 7.31 -18.23
N ILE A 142 -7.89 8.16 -17.46
CA ILE A 142 -7.66 7.91 -16.02
C ILE A 142 -8.96 8.05 -15.23
N ASN A 143 -9.83 8.99 -15.59
CA ASN A 143 -11.12 9.15 -14.92
C ASN A 143 -12.06 7.99 -15.26
N ASP A 144 -12.16 7.59 -16.52
CA ASP A 144 -13.02 6.48 -16.94
C ASP A 144 -12.63 5.16 -16.25
N THR A 145 -11.33 4.87 -16.15
CA THR A 145 -10.84 3.69 -15.43
C THR A 145 -11.05 3.79 -13.92
N LEU A 146 -11.03 4.99 -13.33
CA LEU A 146 -11.34 5.19 -11.92
C LEU A 146 -12.84 5.10 -11.65
N ASP A 147 -13.67 5.60 -12.55
CA ASP A 147 -15.12 5.59 -12.44
C ASP A 147 -15.66 4.16 -12.59
N GLU A 148 -15.09 3.32 -13.47
CA GLU A 148 -15.37 1.87 -13.50
C GLU A 148 -15.03 1.19 -12.16
N ILE A 149 -13.93 1.57 -11.50
CA ILE A 149 -13.55 1.03 -10.18
C ILE A 149 -14.54 1.49 -9.09
N PHE A 150 -15.07 2.71 -9.20
CA PHE A 150 -16.03 3.24 -8.24
C PHE A 150 -17.44 2.67 -8.45
N ASP A 151 -17.91 2.55 -9.69
CA ASP A 151 -19.22 1.97 -10.04
C ASP A 151 -19.29 0.48 -9.72
N ALA A 152 -18.24 -0.29 -10.01
CA ALA A 152 -18.15 -1.71 -9.61
C ALA A 152 -18.13 -1.91 -8.08
N SER A 153 -17.91 -0.85 -7.30
CA SER A 153 -17.93 -0.90 -5.84
C SER A 153 -19.26 -0.46 -5.21
N GLY A 154 -20.20 0.04 -6.03
CA GLY A 154 -21.47 0.63 -5.62
C GLY A 154 -22.67 -0.31 -5.70
N ASP A 155 -22.59 -1.38 -6.50
CA ASP A 155 -23.68 -2.32 -6.66
C ASP A 155 -23.45 -3.64 -5.90
N GLU A 156 -24.57 -4.32 -5.64
CA GLU A 156 -24.77 -5.60 -4.97
C GLU A 156 -24.88 -5.56 -3.44
N GLU A 157 -26.12 -5.84 -3.00
CA GLU A 157 -26.44 -6.60 -1.81
C GLU A 157 -25.23 -7.45 -1.41
N GLU A 158 -24.67 -7.21 -0.23
CA GLU A 158 -23.62 -8.08 0.32
C GLU A 158 -24.22 -9.49 0.44
N SER A 159 -24.06 -10.27 -0.64
CA SER A 159 -24.67 -11.58 -0.74
C SER A 159 -24.15 -12.39 0.43
N GLN A 160 -25.04 -13.14 1.06
CA GLN A 160 -24.66 -14.11 2.07
C GLN A 160 -23.51 -15.01 1.58
N ASP A 161 -23.42 -15.23 0.26
CA ASP A 161 -22.38 -16.01 -0.38
C ASP A 161 -20.98 -15.37 -0.26
N ILE A 162 -20.86 -14.04 -0.41
CA ILE A 162 -19.57 -13.34 -0.23
C ILE A 162 -19.11 -13.44 1.23
N VAL A 163 -20.05 -13.32 2.17
CA VAL A 163 -19.76 -13.47 3.60
C VAL A 163 -19.32 -14.90 3.92
N ASN A 164 -20.01 -15.90 3.37
CA ASN A 164 -19.66 -17.30 3.53
C ASN A 164 -18.28 -17.61 2.91
N GLN A 165 -17.98 -17.08 1.73
CA GLN A 165 -16.68 -17.22 1.09
C GLN A 165 -15.55 -16.64 1.96
N VAL A 166 -15.73 -15.47 2.56
CA VAL A 166 -14.73 -14.87 3.47
C VAL A 166 -14.56 -15.71 4.73
N LEU A 167 -15.65 -16.25 5.27
CA LEU A 167 -15.59 -17.16 6.42
C LEU A 167 -14.88 -18.47 6.07
N ASP A 168 -15.07 -18.99 4.85
CA ASP A 168 -14.38 -20.19 4.36
C ASP A 168 -12.89 -19.91 4.09
N GLU A 169 -12.53 -18.78 3.50
CA GLU A 169 -11.13 -18.34 3.37
C GLU A 169 -10.44 -18.30 4.73
N ILE A 170 -11.09 -17.69 5.73
CA ILE A 170 -10.60 -17.63 7.11
C ILE A 170 -10.54 -19.03 7.73
N GLY A 171 -11.52 -19.89 7.48
CA GLY A 171 -11.57 -21.28 7.95
C GLY A 171 -10.46 -22.15 7.38
N ILE A 172 -10.15 -21.98 6.09
CA ILE A 172 -9.04 -22.63 5.40
C ILE A 172 -7.70 -22.14 5.96
N GLU A 173 -7.53 -20.84 6.23
CA GLU A 173 -6.32 -20.33 6.89
C GLU A 173 -6.10 -20.98 8.26
N ILE A 174 -7.17 -21.16 9.06
CA ILE A 174 -7.07 -21.85 10.36
C ILE A 174 -6.59 -23.30 10.14
N SER A 175 -7.24 -24.04 9.24
CA SER A 175 -6.92 -25.45 8.97
C SER A 175 -5.49 -25.63 8.40
N GLY A 176 -5.07 -24.71 7.52
CA GLY A 176 -3.72 -24.66 6.95
C GLY A 176 -2.64 -24.32 7.98
N LYS A 177 -2.90 -23.40 8.91
CA LYS A 177 -1.97 -23.05 9.99
C LYS A 177 -1.88 -24.15 11.05
N VAL A 178 -3.01 -24.81 11.37
CA VAL A 178 -3.06 -25.93 12.32
C VAL A 178 -2.35 -27.17 11.78
N ARG A 179 -2.46 -27.51 10.48
CA ARG A 179 -1.64 -28.59 9.87
C ARG A 179 -0.15 -28.29 9.94
N LYS A 180 0.25 -27.02 9.78
CA LYS A 180 1.68 -26.63 9.80
C LYS A 180 2.31 -26.68 11.20
N THR A 181 1.51 -26.66 12.27
CA THR A 181 2.01 -26.76 13.66
C THR A 181 1.78 -28.14 14.30
N THR A 182 0.86 -28.96 13.78
CA THR A 182 0.58 -30.32 14.31
C THR A 182 1.54 -31.40 13.80
N GLY A 183 2.41 -31.09 12.83
CA GLY A 183 3.46 -32.00 12.35
C GLY A 183 4.66 -32.20 13.30
N LEU A 184 4.69 -31.56 14.48
CA LEU A 184 5.80 -31.69 15.44
C LEU A 184 5.40 -32.24 16.82
N VAL A 185 4.13 -32.63 17.04
CA VAL A 185 3.68 -33.17 18.33
C VAL A 185 2.86 -34.45 18.13
N SER A 186 3.52 -35.54 17.75
CA SER A 186 2.95 -36.88 17.96
C SER A 186 4.04 -37.95 18.01
N LEU A 187 4.58 -38.17 19.20
CA LEU A 187 5.09 -39.45 19.74
C LEU A 187 5.57 -39.09 21.15
N TRP A 188 4.94 -39.49 22.25
CA TRP A 188 4.63 -40.86 22.67
C TRP A 188 3.69 -40.74 23.88
N VAL A 189 2.55 -41.46 23.90
CA VAL A 189 1.77 -41.70 25.12
C VAL A 189 1.84 -43.20 25.39
N GLY A 190 2.51 -43.60 26.46
CA GLY A 190 2.58 -44.98 26.97
C GLY A 190 2.45 -44.99 28.50
N PRO A 191 1.79 -46.01 29.09
CA PRO A 191 1.28 -45.93 30.46
C PRO A 191 2.28 -46.40 31.53
N ALA A 192 2.10 -45.83 32.73
CA ALA A 192 2.38 -46.34 34.07
C ALA A 192 3.72 -47.07 34.35
N GLY A 193 4.58 -46.40 35.13
CA GLY A 193 5.50 -47.08 36.05
C GLY A 193 6.89 -46.43 36.21
N GLY A 194 7.12 -45.79 37.36
CA GLY A 194 8.42 -45.75 38.02
C GLY A 194 9.44 -44.66 37.64
N ASN A 195 9.60 -43.69 38.55
CA ASN A 195 10.81 -42.93 38.92
C ASN A 195 11.63 -42.14 37.87
N ALA A 196 11.55 -40.81 38.05
CA ALA A 196 12.63 -39.83 38.17
C ALA A 196 13.63 -39.56 37.02
N PHE A 197 13.64 -38.28 36.60
CA PHE A 197 14.78 -37.47 36.13
C PHE A 197 15.49 -37.84 34.80
N ALA A 198 15.28 -37.01 33.77
CA ALA A 198 16.31 -36.15 33.17
C ALA A 198 15.78 -35.49 31.89
N ALA A 199 15.40 -34.22 31.96
CA ALA A 199 15.15 -33.40 30.78
C ALA A 199 16.48 -32.98 30.15
N VAL A 200 16.94 -33.67 29.11
CA VAL A 200 18.06 -33.21 28.28
C VAL A 200 17.48 -32.52 27.06
N SER A 201 17.60 -31.19 27.05
CA SER A 201 17.17 -30.30 25.98
C SER A 201 17.86 -30.66 24.65
N LEU A 202 17.07 -30.74 23.58
CA LEU A 202 17.46 -30.98 22.17
C LEU A 202 18.58 -30.05 21.66
N ARG A 203 18.87 -28.93 22.34
CA ARG A 203 20.02 -28.08 22.02
C ARG A 203 21.38 -28.75 22.30
N SER A 204 21.48 -29.66 23.27
CA SER A 204 22.75 -30.31 23.61
C SER A 204 23.15 -31.37 22.58
N LEU A 205 22.18 -32.07 22.00
CA LEU A 205 22.43 -33.14 21.03
C LEU A 205 22.94 -32.63 19.68
N ILE A 206 22.49 -31.43 19.26
CA ILE A 206 22.95 -30.81 18.01
C ILE A 206 24.41 -30.32 18.14
N PHE A 207 24.80 -29.81 19.31
CA PHE A 207 26.18 -29.38 19.56
C PHE A 207 27.16 -30.57 19.67
N GLN A 208 26.71 -31.69 20.24
CA GLN A 208 27.50 -32.93 20.31
C GLN A 208 27.71 -33.58 18.92
N TYR A 209 26.77 -33.42 18.00
CA TYR A 209 26.87 -34.00 16.65
C TYR A 209 27.83 -33.22 15.75
N HIS A 210 27.93 -31.89 15.93
CA HIS A 210 28.80 -31.04 15.10
C HIS A 210 30.29 -31.09 15.48
N LEU A 211 30.61 -31.36 16.75
CA LEU A 211 32.00 -31.49 17.21
C LEU A 211 32.64 -32.86 16.89
N ARG A 212 31.86 -33.85 16.47
CA ARG A 212 32.36 -35.20 16.14
C ARG A 212 32.80 -35.37 14.67
N GLN A 213 32.46 -34.43 13.79
CA GLN A 213 32.86 -34.48 12.37
C GLN A 213 34.11 -33.65 12.05
N THR A 214 34.62 -32.84 12.99
CA THR A 214 35.72 -31.90 12.71
C THR A 214 37.08 -32.28 13.29
N PHE A 215 37.21 -33.38 14.05
CA PHE A 215 38.51 -33.83 14.56
C PHE A 215 38.69 -35.37 14.43
N PRO A 216 39.71 -35.85 13.69
CA PRO A 216 39.99 -37.28 13.58
C PRO A 216 40.55 -37.85 14.88
N SER A 217 40.15 -39.10 15.14
CA SER A 217 40.36 -39.86 16.36
C SER A 217 41.82 -40.28 16.57
N SER A 218 42.60 -39.44 17.22
CA SER A 218 43.87 -39.86 17.84
C SER A 218 44.26 -38.81 18.86
N ILE A 219 44.63 -39.25 20.08
CA ILE A 219 45.05 -38.46 21.24
C ILE A 219 43.89 -38.07 22.19
N VAL A 220 43.30 -39.04 22.90
CA VAL A 220 43.03 -38.94 24.36
C VAL A 220 42.92 -40.36 24.93
N TYR A 221 44.03 -41.11 24.96
CA TYR A 221 44.18 -42.25 25.85
C TYR A 221 45.60 -42.19 26.44
N SER A 222 45.79 -41.37 27.45
CA SER A 222 46.83 -41.56 28.47
C SER A 222 46.52 -40.67 29.67
N HIS A 223 46.67 -41.23 30.86
CA HIS A 223 46.61 -40.60 32.19
C HIS A 223 45.24 -40.51 32.86
N ILE A 224 44.71 -41.69 33.24
CA ILE A 224 44.20 -41.88 34.60
C ILE A 224 44.94 -43.09 35.19
N SER A 225 46.01 -42.80 35.92
CA SER A 225 46.47 -43.54 37.11
C SER A 225 46.74 -42.50 38.19
#